data_AF-A0A2P8DLY3-F1
#
_entry.id   AF-A0A2P8DLY3-F1
#
_cell.length_a   1.000
_cell.length_b   1.000
_cell.length_c   1.000
_cell.angle_alpha   90.00
_cell.angle_beta   90.00
_cell.angle_gamma   90.00
#
_symmetry.space_group_name_H-M   'P 1'
#
loop_
_entity.id
_entity.type
_entity.pdbx_description
1 polymer ?
#
loop_
_entity_poly.entity_id
_entity_poly.type
_entity_poly.pdbx_seq_one_letter_code
_entity_poly.pdbx_strand_id
1 'polypeptide(L)' 'HTIVYPLGGTDACNLGLFCRHHHLLKHHTRWRVEQPHPGTFVWTSPTGRTTTITPEQTPTPQPHDTTTDPPEPPPF' A
#
# COMPACT_ATOMS: atom_id res chain seq x y z
N HIS A 1 4.02 8.06 -10.58
CA HIS A 1 5.05 7.12 -11.07
C HIS A 1 6.28 7.18 -10.19
N THR A 2 7.05 6.11 -10.08
CA THR A 2 8.34 6.03 -9.37
C THR A 2 9.48 6.29 -10.34
N ILE A 3 9.47 5.63 -11.50
CA ILE A 3 10.25 5.90 -12.71
C ILE A 3 9.48 6.89 -13.59
N VAL A 4 10.15 7.95 -14.05
CA VAL A 4 9.51 9.02 -14.84
C VAL A 4 9.15 8.55 -16.26
N TYR A 5 8.08 9.09 -16.84
CA TYR A 5 7.78 8.90 -18.26
C TYR A 5 8.82 9.64 -19.14
N PRO A 6 9.24 9.11 -20.30
CA PRO A 6 8.83 7.84 -20.91
C PRO A 6 9.63 6.62 -20.46
N LEU A 7 10.60 6.79 -19.54
CA LEU A 7 11.50 5.73 -19.08
C LEU A 7 10.77 4.61 -18.29
N GLY A 8 9.60 4.91 -17.71
CA GLY A 8 8.73 3.95 -17.05
C GLY A 8 7.29 4.02 -17.57
N GLY A 9 6.66 2.84 -17.67
CA GLY A 9 5.26 2.69 -18.11
C GLY A 9 4.25 3.04 -17.00
N THR A 10 2.97 3.10 -17.38
CA THR A 10 1.87 3.19 -16.42
C THR A 10 1.52 1.77 -15.97
N ASP A 11 2.21 1.26 -14.97
CA ASP A 11 2.05 -0.11 -14.47
C ASP A 11 2.08 -0.17 -12.92
N ALA A 12 1.64 -1.30 -12.35
CA ALA A 12 1.51 -1.48 -10.90
C ALA A 12 2.85 -1.43 -10.14
N CYS A 13 3.97 -1.73 -10.81
CA CYS A 13 5.32 -1.63 -10.24
C CYS A 13 5.87 -0.20 -10.32
N ASN A 14 5.25 0.67 -11.10
CA ASN A 14 5.65 2.06 -11.26
C ASN A 14 4.66 3.07 -10.66
N LEU A 15 3.42 2.67 -10.40
CA LEU A 15 2.41 3.53 -9.78
C LEU A 15 2.49 3.47 -8.25
N GLY A 16 2.39 4.64 -7.63
CA GLY A 16 2.24 4.80 -6.19
C GLY A 16 1.14 5.80 -5.89
N LEU A 17 0.25 5.43 -4.96
CA LEU A 17 -0.85 6.27 -4.44
C LEU A 17 -0.30 7.30 -3.45
N PHE A 18 0.61 8.16 -3.92
CA PHE A 18 1.23 9.18 -3.09
C PHE A 18 0.27 10.34 -2.85
N CYS A 19 0.24 10.86 -1.62
CA CYS A 19 -0.46 12.11 -1.32
C CYS A 19 0.38 13.31 -1.80
N ARG A 20 -0.21 14.51 -1.79
CA ARG A 20 0.48 15.75 -2.20
C ARG A 20 1.81 15.95 -1.48
N HIS A 21 1.88 15.66 -0.18
CA HIS A 21 3.12 15.81 0.60
C HIS A 21 4.23 14.89 0.09
N HIS A 22 3.92 13.62 -0.17
CA HIS A 22 4.87 12.66 -0.73
C HIS A 22 5.31 13.03 -2.15
N HIS A 23 4.39 13.54 -2.97
CA HIS A 23 4.74 14.07 -4.30
C HIS A 23 5.73 15.24 -4.20
N LEU A 24 5.53 16.16 -3.25
CA LEU A 24 6.46 17.27 -3.05
C LEU A 24 7.82 16.80 -2.58
N LEU A 25 7.85 15.87 -1.63
CA LEU A 25 9.09 15.29 -1.11
C LEU A 25 9.89 14.63 -2.24
N LYS A 26 9.24 13.81 -3.06
CA LYS A 26 9.88 13.13 -4.19
C LYS A 26 10.49 14.10 -5.21
N HIS A 27 9.76 15.14 -5.59
CA HIS A 27 10.13 15.98 -6.74
C HIS A 27 10.95 17.21 -6.40
N HIS A 28 10.81 17.76 -5.19
CA HIS A 28 11.38 19.06 -4.84
C HIS A 28 12.45 18.98 -3.75
N THR A 29 12.86 17.78 -3.36
CA THR A 29 13.89 17.58 -2.33
C THR A 29 14.89 16.51 -2.74
N ARG A 30 15.87 16.21 -1.88
CA ARG A 30 16.86 15.14 -2.09
C ARG A 30 16.36 13.75 -1.66
N TRP A 31 15.11 13.63 -1.24
CA TRP A 31 14.52 12.32 -0.94
C TRP A 31 14.47 11.46 -2.21
N ARG A 32 14.84 10.19 -2.06
CA ARG A 32 14.76 9.20 -3.13
C ARG A 32 13.68 8.18 -2.79
N VAL A 33 12.98 7.72 -3.82
CA VAL A 33 11.96 6.68 -3.69
C VAL A 33 12.16 5.64 -4.79
N GLU A 34 12.16 4.38 -4.39
CA GLU A 34 12.23 3.21 -5.25
C GLU A 34 11.04 2.30 -4.96
N GLN A 35 10.61 1.52 -5.96
CA GLN A 35 9.46 0.63 -5.86
C GLN A 35 9.86 -0.76 -6.37
N PRO A 36 10.51 -1.59 -5.54
CA PRO A 36 11.01 -2.90 -5.97
C PRO A 36 9.88 -3.88 -6.30
N HIS A 37 8.71 -3.72 -5.66
CA HIS A 37 7.51 -4.53 -5.90
C HIS A 37 6.27 -3.63 -5.86
N PRO A 38 5.16 -4.01 -6.52
CA PRO A 38 3.89 -3.30 -6.41
C PRO A 38 3.51 -3.03 -4.96
N GLY A 39 3.18 -1.78 -4.64
CA GLY A 39 2.80 -1.37 -3.28
C GLY A 39 3.92 -1.30 -2.25
N THR A 40 5.15 -1.73 -2.56
CA THR A 40 6.31 -1.64 -1.66
C THR A 40 7.20 -0.49 -2.07
N PHE A 41 7.45 0.45 -1.17
CA PHE A 41 8.24 1.64 -1.42
C PHE A 41 9.42 1.75 -0.48
N VAL A 42 10.59 2.02 -1.03
CA VAL A 42 11.83 2.27 -0.29
C VAL A 42 12.11 3.76 -0.35
N TRP A 43 11.98 4.45 0.78
CA TRP A 43 12.26 5.87 0.91
C TRP A 43 13.63 6.09 1.54
N THR A 44 14.49 6.85 0.88
CA THR A 44 15.79 7.23 1.42
C THR A 44 15.81 8.73 1.70
N SER A 45 16.09 9.08 2.95
CA SER A 45 16.20 10.47 3.40
C SER A 45 17.47 11.13 2.83
N PRO A 46 17.54 12.47 2.80
CA PRO A 46 18.75 13.19 2.42
C PRO A 46 19.98 12.87 3.29
N THR A 47 19.76 12.38 4.51
CA THR A 47 20.80 11.94 5.45
C THR A 47 21.19 10.47 5.29
N GLY A 48 20.61 9.77 4.31
CA GLY A 48 20.93 8.38 3.98
C GLY A 48 20.15 7.33 4.79
N ARG A 49 19.17 7.73 5.62
CA ARG A 49 18.32 6.76 6.32
C ARG A 49 17.29 6.20 5.36
N THR A 50 17.19 4.89 5.30
CA THR A 50 16.22 4.19 4.46
C THR A 50 15.09 3.59 5.29
N THR A 51 13.86 3.77 4.81
CA THR A 51 12.64 3.20 5.40
C THR A 51 11.83 2.51 4.32
N THR A 52 11.43 1.27 4.58
CA THR A 52 10.55 0.50 3.68
C THR A 52 9.11 0.61 4.17
N ILE A 53 8.21 0.95 3.25
CA ILE A 53 6.77 1.02 3.47
C ILE A 53 6.13 -0.04 2.58
N THR A 54 5.41 -0.97 3.19
CA THR A 54 4.62 -1.99 2.51
C THR A 54 3.13 -1.70 2.72
N PRO A 55 2.24 -2.24 1.88
CA PRO A 55 0.81 -2.16 2.13
C PRO A 55 0.50 -2.82 3.48
N GLU A 56 -0.48 -2.28 4.20
CA GLU A 56 -1.03 -2.99 5.34
C GLU A 56 -1.59 -4.34 4.86
N GLN A 57 -1.25 -5.42 5.56
CA GLN A 57 -1.83 -6.71 5.26
C GLN A 57 -3.30 -6.66 5.68
N THR A 58 -4.22 -6.89 4.75
CA THR A 58 -5.62 -7.10 5.12
C THR A 58 -5.67 -8.29 6.07
N PRO A 59 -6.25 -8.15 7.28
CA PRO A 59 -6.38 -9.28 8.18
C PRO A 59 -7.17 -10.36 7.46
N THR A 60 -6.61 -11.56 7.37
CA THR A 60 -7.34 -12.73 6.89
C THR A 60 -8.60 -12.84 7.74
N PRO A 61 -9.81 -12.86 7.15
CA PRO A 61 -11.02 -13.06 7.95
C PRO A 61 -10.85 -14.38 8.69
N GLN A 62 -10.74 -14.32 10.02
CA GLN A 62 -10.81 -15.53 10.82
C GLN A 62 -12.20 -16.13 10.56
N PRO A 63 -12.32 -17.44 10.28
CA PRO A 63 -13.62 -18.08 10.29
C PRO A 63 -14.23 -17.83 11.67
N HIS A 64 -15.24 -16.96 11.71
CA HIS A 64 -16.06 -16.82 12.89
C HIS A 64 -16.88 -18.11 12.96
N ASP A 65 -16.85 -18.78 14.10
CA ASP A 65 -17.70 -19.94 14.35
C ASP A 65 -19.16 -19.47 14.27
N THR A 66 -19.79 -19.61 13.09
CA THR A 66 -21.24 -19.57 12.97
C THR A 66 -21.77 -20.87 13.56
N THR A 67 -21.81 -20.94 14.89
CA THR A 67 -22.74 -21.86 15.56
C THR A 67 -24.12 -21.25 15.38
N THR A 68 -24.74 -21.65 14.27
CA THR A 68 -26.14 -21.53 13.93
C THR A 68 -27.01 -21.89 15.13
N ASP A 69 -27.63 -20.89 15.75
CA ASP A 69 -28.82 -21.12 16.57
C ASP A 69 -29.99 -21.44 15.61
N PRO A 70 -30.66 -22.60 15.72
CA PRO A 70 -31.79 -22.90 14.86
C PRO A 70 -32.99 -22.01 15.24
N PRO A 71 -33.68 -21.37 14.27
CA PRO A 71 -34.83 -20.53 14.59
C PRO A 71 -35.97 -21.38 15.15
N GLU A 72 -36.47 -21.02 16.34
CA GLU A 72 -37.62 -21.66 16.97
C GLU A 72 -38.90 -21.50 16.10
N PRO A 73 -39.72 -22.55 15.91
CA PRO A 73 -40.95 -22.44 15.14
C PRO A 73 -42.03 -21.66 15.92
N PRO A 74 -42.92 -20.92 15.22
CA PRO A 74 -43.94 -20.10 15.87
C PRO A 74 -45.04 -20.95 16.54
N PRO A 75 -45.69 -20.46 17.62
CA PRO A 75 -46.75 -21.19 18.29
C PRO A 75 -48.03 -21.21 17.44
N PHE A 76 -48.72 -22.37 17.45
CA PHE A 76 -50.06 -22.57 16.88
C PHE A 76 -51.16 -21.97 17.77
#